data_AF-X1BD40-F1
#
_entry.id   AF-X1BD40-F1
#
_cell.length_a   1.000
_cell.length_b   1.000
_cell.length_c   1.000
_cell.angle_alpha   90.00
_cell.angle_beta   90.00
_cell.angle_gamma   90.00
#
_symmetry.space_group_name_H-M   'P 1'
#
loop_
_entity.id
_entity.type
_entity.pdbx_description
1 polymer ?
#
loop_
_entity_poly.entity_id
_entity_poly.type
_entity_poly.pdbx_seq_one_letter_code
_entity_poly.pdbx_strand_id
1 'polypeptide(L)'
;SGMYMRLGFSVAINVNPDILLVDEVLAVGDQAFQAKCYKVIYDFMKRGKTIIIVSHDLGTISDLCSKVVFLKDGEIKDIGKPLVVVAKYRAYIEELEKKRIIEQQKAERKKIFKTVIEGNRKVIDGEEISRLSNLSVSGETLNRFGSGDAEIQNIKLLDDKGREIDFCKYGDDVKIIYEVLFKKEVEEPIFGMRITDFKGNIVYGTNTRLNNIKTGTFKKGDLIKVIFNQKINLIGGAYSVSPAVGYNDNKTYCDWINDMFTINVIHRNMAEGLADLNPEIIIKKTDSRK
;
A
#
# COMPACT_ATOMS: atom_id res chain seq x y z
N SER A 1 16.84 19.64 -31.46
CA SER A 1 15.81 18.59 -31.39
C SER A 1 14.38 19.13 -31.52
N GLY A 2 13.97 20.27 -30.94
CA GLY A 2 12.60 20.81 -31.15
C GLY A 2 12.33 21.52 -32.49
N MET A 3 13.28 22.31 -33.00
CA MET A 3 13.08 23.12 -34.22
C MET A 3 12.92 22.27 -35.50
N TYR A 4 13.55 21.10 -35.56
CA TYR A 4 13.43 20.18 -36.70
C TYR A 4 12.02 19.61 -36.83
N MET A 5 11.39 19.23 -35.71
CA MET A 5 9.98 18.79 -35.69
C MET A 5 9.03 19.92 -36.06
N ARG A 6 9.28 21.14 -35.57
CA ARG A 6 8.46 22.32 -35.93
C ARG A 6 8.51 22.59 -37.43
N LEU A 7 9.69 22.50 -38.05
CA LEU A 7 9.86 22.64 -39.50
C LEU A 7 9.19 21.50 -40.25
N GLY A 8 9.41 20.24 -39.83
CA GLY A 8 8.80 19.06 -40.44
C GLY A 8 7.27 19.13 -40.43
N PHE A 9 6.67 19.51 -39.31
CA PHE A 9 5.23 19.73 -39.21
C PHE A 9 4.77 20.86 -40.15
N SER A 10 5.48 21.99 -40.14
CA SER A 10 5.15 23.15 -40.98
C SER A 10 5.21 22.82 -42.48
N VAL A 11 6.14 21.97 -42.91
CA VAL A 11 6.21 21.49 -44.30
C VAL A 11 5.04 20.53 -44.58
N ALA A 12 4.80 19.56 -43.70
CA ALA A 12 3.77 18.54 -43.88
C ALA A 12 2.34 19.11 -43.98
N ILE A 13 2.04 20.19 -43.24
CA ILE A 13 0.71 20.82 -43.29
C ILE A 13 0.52 21.68 -44.55
N ASN A 14 1.59 22.22 -45.13
CA ASN A 14 1.52 23.12 -46.29
C ASN A 14 1.36 22.37 -47.62
N VAL A 15 1.63 21.05 -47.66
CA VAL A 15 1.48 20.22 -48.87
C VAL A 15 0.07 19.65 -49.07
N ASN A 16 -0.90 20.02 -48.21
CA ASN A 16 -2.31 19.64 -48.30
C ASN A 16 -2.58 18.13 -48.51
N PRO A 17 -2.06 17.23 -47.64
CA PRO A 17 -2.16 15.79 -47.84
C PRO A 17 -3.60 15.26 -47.73
N ASP A 18 -3.87 14.10 -48.33
CA ASP A 18 -5.12 13.33 -48.12
C ASP A 18 -5.09 12.51 -46.84
N ILE A 19 -3.90 12.03 -46.48
CA ILE A 19 -3.62 11.29 -45.25
C ILE A 19 -2.47 11.98 -44.53
N LEU A 20 -2.71 12.45 -43.31
CA LEU A 20 -1.69 13.06 -42.45
C LEU A 20 -1.32 12.06 -41.34
N LEU A 21 -0.07 11.62 -41.32
CA LEU A 21 0.49 10.81 -40.24
C LEU A 21 1.25 11.72 -39.27
N VAL A 22 0.88 11.67 -37.99
CA VAL A 22 1.48 12.48 -36.94
C VAL A 22 2.01 11.56 -35.86
N ASP A 23 3.34 11.46 -35.75
CA ASP A 23 4.02 10.61 -34.76
C ASP A 23 4.71 11.48 -33.70
N GLU A 24 4.12 11.52 -32.49
CA GLU A 24 4.59 12.25 -31.31
C GLU A 24 4.87 13.76 -31.48
N VAL A 25 4.44 14.36 -32.60
CA VAL A 25 4.77 15.75 -32.93
C VAL A 25 4.10 16.77 -32.00
N LEU A 26 2.96 16.40 -31.41
CA LEU A 26 2.16 17.27 -30.55
C LEU A 26 2.75 17.45 -29.15
N ALA A 27 3.60 16.53 -28.68
CA ALA A 27 4.21 16.59 -27.36
C ALA A 27 5.41 17.56 -27.29
N VAL A 28 5.88 18.07 -28.44
CA VAL A 28 7.09 18.91 -28.51
C VAL A 28 6.74 20.35 -28.90
N GLY A 29 7.07 21.30 -28.04
CA GLY A 29 6.91 22.73 -28.33
C GLY A 29 6.44 23.54 -27.13
N ASP A 30 6.34 24.86 -27.31
CA ASP A 30 5.62 25.71 -26.37
C ASP A 30 4.11 25.59 -26.58
N GLN A 31 3.33 25.97 -25.57
CA GLN A 31 1.86 25.88 -25.59
C GLN A 31 1.24 26.64 -26.79
N ALA A 32 1.85 27.74 -27.22
CA ALA A 32 1.38 28.53 -28.35
C ALA A 32 1.57 27.78 -29.69
N PHE A 33 2.67 27.05 -29.85
CA PHE A 33 2.93 26.21 -31.02
C PHE A 33 2.00 24.98 -31.04
N GLN A 34 1.78 24.33 -29.89
CA GLN A 34 0.83 23.22 -29.78
C GLN A 34 -0.59 23.66 -30.17
N ALA A 35 -1.06 24.81 -29.67
CA ALA A 35 -2.37 25.34 -30.03
C ALA A 35 -2.53 25.57 -31.55
N LYS A 36 -1.46 26.04 -32.23
CA LYS A 36 -1.44 26.17 -33.70
C LYS A 36 -1.54 24.80 -34.38
N CYS A 37 -0.80 23.81 -33.90
CA CYS A 37 -0.85 22.45 -34.45
C CYS A 37 -2.24 21.83 -34.32
N TYR A 38 -2.87 21.95 -33.14
CA TYR A 38 -4.24 21.49 -32.91
C TYR A 38 -5.23 22.16 -33.85
N LYS A 39 -5.16 23.48 -34.01
CA LYS A 39 -6.05 24.20 -34.93
C LYS A 39 -5.95 23.67 -36.36
N VAL A 40 -4.73 23.47 -36.85
CA VAL A 40 -4.50 22.92 -38.18
C VAL A 40 -5.07 21.50 -38.30
N ILE A 41 -4.82 20.63 -37.33
CA ILE A 41 -5.37 19.26 -37.31
C ILE A 41 -6.91 19.31 -37.37
N TYR A 42 -7.56 20.14 -36.56
CA TYR A 42 -9.01 20.31 -36.59
C TYR A 42 -9.51 20.79 -37.95
N ASP A 43 -8.81 21.72 -38.60
CA ASP A 43 -9.17 22.21 -39.94
C ASP A 43 -9.04 21.10 -40.99
N PHE A 44 -8.02 20.25 -40.92
CA PHE A 44 -7.89 19.06 -41.77
C PHE A 44 -9.04 18.06 -41.53
N MET A 45 -9.40 17.80 -40.27
CA MET A 45 -10.54 16.93 -39.92
C MET A 45 -11.85 17.46 -40.50
N LYS A 46 -12.12 18.77 -40.36
CA LYS A 46 -13.32 19.42 -40.92
C LYS A 46 -13.40 19.31 -42.43
N ARG A 47 -12.25 19.27 -43.10
CA ARG A 47 -12.14 19.11 -44.56
C ARG A 47 -12.24 17.64 -45.00
N GLY A 48 -12.57 16.71 -44.09
CA GLY A 48 -12.76 15.29 -44.39
C GLY A 48 -11.46 14.54 -44.67
N LYS A 49 -10.31 15.09 -44.27
CA LYS A 49 -9.00 14.47 -44.46
C LYS A 49 -8.77 13.38 -43.41
N THR A 50 -8.02 12.35 -43.77
CA THR A 50 -7.70 11.26 -42.84
C THR A 50 -6.47 11.62 -42.03
N ILE A 51 -6.54 11.45 -40.71
CA ILE A 51 -5.41 11.71 -39.81
C ILE A 51 -5.15 10.47 -38.97
N ILE A 52 -3.90 10.03 -38.94
CA ILE A 52 -3.42 8.96 -38.07
C ILE A 52 -2.49 9.61 -37.06
N ILE A 53 -2.83 9.48 -35.77
CA ILE A 53 -2.08 10.08 -34.68
C ILE A 53 -1.49 8.96 -33.82
N VAL A 54 -0.20 9.07 -33.54
CA VAL A 54 0.54 8.26 -32.57
C VAL A 54 0.99 9.19 -31.45
N SER A 55 0.61 8.86 -30.21
CA SER A 55 0.93 9.67 -29.03
C SER A 55 0.91 8.80 -27.77
N HIS A 56 1.78 9.10 -26.82
CA HIS A 56 1.72 8.56 -25.47
C HIS A 56 0.75 9.34 -24.55
N ASP A 57 0.29 10.53 -24.97
CA ASP A 57 -0.70 11.30 -24.23
C ASP A 57 -2.12 10.81 -24.52
N LEU A 58 -2.69 10.11 -23.53
CA LEU A 58 -4.04 9.56 -23.60
C LEU A 58 -5.14 10.63 -23.58
N GLY A 59 -4.86 11.85 -23.09
CA GLY A 59 -5.79 12.97 -23.15
C GLY A 59 -6.02 13.42 -24.59
N THR A 60 -4.93 13.71 -25.30
CA THR A 60 -4.94 14.04 -26.73
C THR A 60 -5.64 12.98 -27.58
N ILE A 61 -5.38 11.68 -27.32
CA ILE A 61 -6.03 10.57 -28.03
C ILE A 61 -7.55 10.54 -27.76
N SER A 62 -7.97 10.84 -26.54
CA SER A 62 -9.39 10.86 -26.17
C SER A 62 -10.14 12.01 -26.83
N ASP A 63 -9.48 13.16 -26.99
CA ASP A 63 -10.10 14.39 -27.50
C ASP A 63 -10.11 14.47 -29.04
N LEU A 64 -9.05 14.01 -29.71
CA LEU A 64 -8.90 14.16 -31.16
C LEU A 64 -9.37 12.95 -31.97
N CYS A 65 -9.26 11.74 -31.43
CA CYS A 65 -9.53 10.54 -32.22
C CYS A 65 -11.02 10.20 -32.20
N SER A 66 -11.55 9.77 -33.34
CA SER A 66 -12.88 9.15 -33.42
C SER A 66 -12.84 7.63 -33.24
N LYS A 67 -11.67 7.02 -33.49
CA LYS A 67 -11.39 5.59 -33.37
C LYS A 67 -9.94 5.42 -32.91
N VAL A 68 -9.72 4.49 -31.99
CA VAL A 68 -8.39 4.20 -31.41
C VAL A 68 -8.06 2.73 -31.65
N VAL A 69 -6.80 2.47 -31.97
CA VAL A 69 -6.22 1.13 -32.09
C VAL A 69 -5.22 0.96 -30.96
N PHE A 70 -5.43 -0.03 -30.09
CA PHE A 70 -4.44 -0.46 -29.13
C PHE A 70 -3.58 -1.57 -29.74
N LEU A 71 -2.30 -1.27 -29.96
CA LEU A 71 -1.29 -2.21 -30.45
C LEU A 71 -0.41 -2.73 -29.31
N LYS A 72 -0.10 -4.02 -29.34
CA LYS A 72 0.88 -4.66 -28.46
C LYS A 72 1.66 -5.71 -29.26
N ASP A 73 2.98 -5.67 -29.20
CA ASP A 73 3.88 -6.65 -29.83
C ASP A 73 3.59 -6.88 -31.33
N GLY A 74 3.19 -5.81 -32.04
CA GLY A 74 2.82 -5.87 -33.46
C GLY A 74 1.38 -6.33 -33.75
N GLU A 75 0.59 -6.67 -32.73
CA GLU A 75 -0.79 -7.12 -32.87
C GLU A 75 -1.81 -6.09 -32.38
N ILE A 76 -2.97 -6.02 -33.04
CA ILE A 76 -4.12 -5.24 -32.58
C ILE A 76 -4.78 -5.98 -31.41
N LYS A 77 -4.70 -5.40 -30.21
CA LYS A 77 -5.36 -5.93 -29.02
C LYS A 77 -6.78 -5.41 -28.84
N ASP A 78 -7.04 -4.18 -29.27
CA ASP A 78 -8.39 -3.66 -29.31
C ASP A 78 -8.53 -2.53 -30.33
N ILE A 79 -9.74 -2.32 -30.83
CA ILE A 79 -10.08 -1.24 -31.75
C ILE A 79 -11.50 -0.75 -31.51
N GLY A 80 -11.68 0.56 -31.35
CA GLY A 80 -13.00 1.08 -31.02
C GLY A 80 -13.03 2.55 -30.63
N LYS A 81 -14.08 2.93 -29.89
CA LYS A 81 -14.25 4.29 -29.40
C LYS A 81 -13.12 4.66 -28.42
N PRO A 82 -12.59 5.89 -28.46
CA PRO A 82 -11.45 6.30 -27.65
C PRO A 82 -11.61 5.98 -26.17
N LEU A 83 -12.74 6.37 -25.56
CA LEU A 83 -13.00 6.18 -24.13
C LEU A 83 -12.84 4.72 -23.67
N VAL A 84 -13.31 3.77 -24.48
CA VAL A 84 -13.28 2.34 -24.14
C VAL A 84 -11.87 1.78 -24.30
N VAL A 85 -11.21 2.08 -25.43
CA VAL A 85 -9.88 1.55 -25.73
C VAL A 85 -8.81 2.15 -24.82
N VAL A 86 -8.91 3.46 -24.53
CA VAL A 86 -8.01 4.15 -23.59
C VAL A 86 -8.14 3.57 -22.18
N ALA A 87 -9.36 3.28 -21.71
CA ALA A 87 -9.57 2.65 -20.41
C ALA A 87 -8.90 1.25 -20.33
N LYS A 88 -9.05 0.43 -21.38
CA LYS A 88 -8.39 -0.89 -21.47
C LYS A 88 -6.87 -0.78 -21.53
N TYR A 89 -6.34 0.19 -22.27
CA TYR A 89 -4.90 0.46 -22.32
C TYR A 89 -4.36 0.85 -20.93
N ARG A 90 -5.04 1.73 -20.19
CA ARG A 90 -4.65 2.10 -18.82
C ARG A 90 -4.57 0.88 -17.90
N ALA A 91 -5.63 0.06 -17.88
CA ALA A 91 -5.64 -1.17 -17.08
C ALA A 91 -4.48 -2.11 -17.44
N TYR A 92 -4.14 -2.21 -18.73
CA TYR A 92 -3.02 -3.02 -19.21
C TYR A 92 -1.66 -2.48 -18.74
N ILE A 93 -1.43 -1.16 -18.82
CA ILE A 93 -0.19 -0.53 -18.34
C ILE A 93 -0.03 -0.72 -16.83
N GLU A 94 -1.09 -0.53 -16.05
CA GLU A 94 -1.07 -0.78 -14.61
C GLU A 94 -0.68 -2.23 -14.27
N GLU A 95 -1.16 -3.21 -15.06
CA GLU A 95 -0.80 -4.61 -14.89
C GLU A 95 0.68 -4.88 -15.24
N LEU A 96 1.18 -4.27 -16.31
CA LEU A 96 2.59 -4.38 -16.70
C LEU A 96 3.53 -3.74 -15.69
N GLU A 97 3.21 -2.56 -15.16
CA GLU A 97 4.02 -1.91 -14.13
C GLU A 97 4.09 -2.77 -12.87
N LYS A 98 2.95 -3.34 -12.44
CA LYS A 98 2.93 -4.33 -11.36
C LYS A 98 3.88 -5.50 -11.64
N LYS A 99 3.83 -6.10 -12.84
CA LYS A 99 4.72 -7.20 -13.25
C LYS A 99 6.20 -6.81 -13.31
N ARG A 100 6.53 -5.63 -13.84
CA ARG A 100 7.91 -5.15 -13.96
C ARG A 100 8.51 -4.81 -12.59
N ILE A 101 7.74 -4.20 -11.70
CA ILE A 101 8.14 -3.98 -10.31
C ILE A 101 8.46 -5.33 -9.65
N ILE A 102 7.63 -6.35 -9.88
CA ILE A 102 7.88 -7.73 -9.41
C ILE A 102 9.17 -8.32 -10.00
N GLU A 103 9.49 -8.08 -11.28
CA GLU A 103 10.66 -8.67 -11.97
C GLU A 103 11.99 -7.95 -11.70
N GLN A 104 12.03 -6.61 -11.67
CA GLN A 104 13.25 -5.88 -11.30
C GLN A 104 13.66 -6.22 -9.86
N GLN A 105 12.66 -6.42 -8.99
CA GLN A 105 12.86 -6.92 -7.65
C GLN A 105 13.46 -8.34 -7.63
N LYS A 106 13.10 -9.27 -8.54
CA LYS A 106 13.71 -10.63 -8.60
C LYS A 106 15.22 -10.61 -8.88
N ALA A 107 15.71 -9.72 -9.74
CA ALA A 107 17.11 -9.71 -10.19
C ALA A 107 18.08 -9.19 -9.11
N GLU A 108 17.70 -8.12 -8.38
CA GLU A 108 18.49 -7.62 -7.25
C GLU A 108 18.43 -8.58 -6.04
N ARG A 109 17.29 -9.26 -5.84
CA ARG A 109 17.07 -10.24 -4.75
C ARG A 109 17.98 -11.47 -4.84
N LYS A 110 18.31 -11.97 -6.04
CA LYS A 110 19.21 -13.12 -6.22
C LYS A 110 20.65 -12.83 -5.74
N LYS A 111 21.04 -11.54 -5.73
CA LYS A 111 22.37 -11.08 -5.31
C LYS A 111 22.49 -10.94 -3.79
N ILE A 112 21.39 -10.60 -3.10
CA ILE A 112 21.34 -10.41 -1.64
C ILE A 112 21.10 -11.74 -0.91
N PHE A 113 20.30 -12.64 -1.48
CA PHE A 113 19.98 -13.96 -0.91
C PHE A 113 21.21 -14.84 -0.63
N LYS A 114 22.27 -14.74 -1.47
CA LYS A 114 23.52 -15.48 -1.28
C LYS A 114 24.28 -15.04 0.00
N THR A 115 24.06 -13.82 0.47
CA THR A 115 24.79 -13.24 1.60
C THR A 115 24.14 -13.52 2.96
N VAL A 116 22.81 -13.68 3.03
CA VAL A 116 22.06 -13.73 4.30
C VAL A 116 21.96 -15.14 4.89
N ILE A 117 21.83 -16.18 4.07
CA ILE A 117 21.65 -17.57 4.56
C ILE A 117 22.94 -18.19 5.11
N GLU A 118 24.11 -17.74 4.67
CA GLU A 118 25.39 -18.25 5.19
C GLU A 118 25.69 -17.80 6.64
N GLY A 119 24.87 -16.90 7.23
CA GLY A 119 24.99 -16.46 8.62
C GLY A 119 23.82 -16.92 9.50
N ASN A 120 24.00 -18.02 10.24
CA ASN A 120 23.12 -18.54 11.29
C ASN A 120 22.29 -17.48 12.07
N ARG A 121 21.02 -17.79 12.35
CA ARG A 121 20.07 -17.12 13.28
C ARG A 121 20.76 -16.14 14.25
N LYS A 122 20.91 -14.89 13.82
CA LYS A 122 21.38 -13.80 14.68
C LYS A 122 20.18 -13.15 15.34
N VAL A 123 20.41 -12.64 16.55
CA VAL A 123 19.53 -11.69 17.21
C VAL A 123 19.28 -10.54 16.22
N ILE A 124 18.02 -10.37 15.80
CA ILE A 124 17.62 -9.39 14.77
C ILE A 124 17.09 -8.14 15.47
N ASP A 125 17.49 -6.96 15.01
CA ASP A 125 16.98 -5.69 15.53
C ASP A 125 15.64 -5.27 14.88
N GLY A 126 14.92 -4.34 15.50
CA GLY A 126 13.59 -3.90 15.04
C GLY A 126 13.56 -3.18 13.69
N GLU A 127 14.66 -2.52 13.28
CA GLU A 127 14.77 -1.90 11.96
C GLU A 127 14.93 -2.97 10.88
N GLU A 128 15.74 -3.99 11.16
CA GLU A 128 15.97 -5.13 10.29
C GLU A 128 14.71 -5.98 10.17
N ILE A 129 13.95 -6.21 11.27
CA ILE A 129 12.61 -6.82 11.19
C ILE A 129 11.68 -5.99 10.30
N SER A 130 11.64 -4.67 10.46
CA SER A 130 10.76 -3.82 9.65
C SER A 130 11.17 -3.81 8.16
N ARG A 131 12.47 -3.97 7.86
CA ARG A 131 12.95 -4.17 6.49
C ARG A 131 12.56 -5.55 5.98
N LEU A 132 12.81 -6.61 6.74
CA LEU A 132 12.55 -8.00 6.38
C LEU A 132 11.06 -8.34 6.28
N SER A 133 10.21 -7.74 7.11
CA SER A 133 8.75 -7.91 7.07
C SER A 133 8.14 -7.37 5.77
N ASN A 134 8.81 -6.41 5.13
CA ASN A 134 8.44 -5.89 3.81
C ASN A 134 9.00 -6.75 2.65
N LEU A 135 9.81 -7.78 2.94
CA LEU A 135 10.31 -8.74 1.96
C LEU A 135 9.52 -10.05 2.05
N SER A 136 8.54 -10.23 1.17
CA SER A 136 7.91 -11.54 0.95
C SER A 136 8.79 -12.41 0.05
N VAL A 137 9.03 -13.65 0.50
CA VAL A 137 9.92 -14.64 -0.14
C VAL A 137 9.07 -15.85 -0.55
N SER A 138 9.18 -16.34 -1.78
CA SER A 138 8.75 -17.70 -2.17
C SER A 138 7.30 -18.14 -1.85
N GLY A 139 6.35 -17.21 -1.68
CA GLY A 139 5.00 -17.57 -1.20
C GLY A 139 4.96 -18.02 0.26
N GLU A 140 6.10 -18.01 0.96
CA GLU A 140 6.23 -18.13 2.40
C GLU A 140 6.58 -16.76 2.97
N THR A 141 5.56 -16.09 3.49
CA THR A 141 5.74 -14.89 4.29
C THR A 141 6.64 -15.26 5.48
N LEU A 142 7.83 -14.65 5.58
CA LEU A 142 8.58 -14.65 6.83
C LEU A 142 7.77 -13.83 7.83
N ASN A 143 6.88 -14.52 8.55
CA ASN A 143 5.98 -13.89 9.52
C ASN A 143 6.51 -14.00 10.95
N ARG A 144 7.68 -14.58 11.18
CA ARG A 144 8.23 -14.76 12.52
C ARG A 144 9.72 -14.46 12.57
N PHE A 145 10.12 -13.65 13.55
CA PHE A 145 11.50 -13.18 13.73
C PHE A 145 11.89 -13.24 15.21
N GLY A 146 13.20 -13.21 15.48
CA GLY A 146 13.74 -13.19 16.84
C GLY A 146 14.68 -14.36 17.12
N SER A 147 15.29 -14.34 18.30
CA SER A 147 16.23 -15.37 18.75
C SER A 147 15.56 -16.73 19.02
N GLY A 148 14.25 -16.73 19.34
CA GLY A 148 13.49 -17.88 19.80
C GLY A 148 13.66 -18.20 21.29
N ASP A 149 14.26 -17.30 22.08
CA ASP A 149 14.45 -17.49 23.53
C ASP A 149 13.14 -17.43 24.33
N ALA A 150 12.13 -16.79 23.77
CA ALA A 150 10.73 -16.92 24.15
C ALA A 150 9.91 -17.26 22.89
N GLU A 151 8.72 -17.83 23.08
CA GLU A 151 7.86 -18.25 21.98
C GLU A 151 6.42 -17.81 22.25
N ILE A 152 5.91 -16.91 21.41
CA ILE A 152 4.50 -16.50 21.40
C ILE A 152 3.65 -17.64 20.85
N GLN A 153 2.53 -17.90 21.51
CA GLN A 153 1.56 -18.93 21.20
C GLN A 153 0.14 -18.38 21.39
N ASN A 154 -0.85 -19.01 20.75
CA ASN A 154 -2.28 -18.86 21.02
C ASN A 154 -2.73 -17.41 21.29
N ILE A 155 -2.92 -16.63 20.22
CA ILE A 155 -3.53 -15.30 20.32
C ILE A 155 -5.04 -15.41 20.16
N LYS A 156 -5.79 -14.65 20.98
CA LYS A 156 -7.25 -14.58 20.92
C LYS A 156 -7.79 -13.24 21.36
N LEU A 157 -9.02 -12.97 20.94
CA LEU A 157 -9.80 -11.80 21.32
C LEU A 157 -10.97 -12.24 22.20
N LEU A 158 -11.10 -11.64 23.38
CA LEU A 158 -12.23 -11.88 24.28
C LEU A 158 -13.08 -10.62 24.47
N ASP A 159 -14.38 -10.83 24.68
CA ASP A 159 -15.30 -9.77 25.12
C ASP A 159 -15.16 -9.46 26.62
N ASP A 160 -15.95 -8.48 27.09
CA ASP A 160 -16.05 -8.07 28.49
C ASP A 160 -16.42 -9.22 29.46
N LYS A 161 -17.16 -10.21 28.96
CA LYS A 161 -17.57 -11.42 29.69
C LYS A 161 -16.56 -12.56 29.59
N GLY A 162 -15.42 -12.35 28.92
CA GLY A 162 -14.36 -13.34 28.76
C GLY A 162 -14.66 -14.44 27.73
N ARG A 163 -15.68 -14.25 26.87
CA ARG A 163 -15.99 -15.16 25.76
C ARG A 163 -15.13 -14.82 24.57
N GLU A 164 -14.65 -15.84 23.86
CA GLU A 164 -13.89 -15.68 22.63
C GLU A 164 -14.78 -15.18 21.49
N ILE A 165 -14.29 -14.18 20.75
CA ILE A 165 -15.04 -13.49 19.70
C ILE A 165 -14.18 -13.30 18.44
N ASP A 166 -14.80 -13.45 17.27
CA ASP A 166 -14.16 -13.24 15.96
C ASP A 166 -14.35 -11.80 15.42
N PHE A 167 -15.27 -11.05 16.03
CA PHE A 167 -15.61 -9.68 15.68
C PHE A 167 -15.99 -8.88 16.92
N CYS A 168 -15.74 -7.58 16.87
CA CYS A 168 -16.13 -6.61 17.87
C CYS A 168 -16.78 -5.39 17.20
N LYS A 169 -17.42 -4.55 18.00
CA LYS A 169 -18.01 -3.28 17.55
C LYS A 169 -17.18 -2.13 18.10
N TYR A 170 -17.30 -1.00 17.43
CA TYR A 170 -16.88 0.26 18.02
C TYR A 170 -17.51 0.43 19.42
N GLY A 171 -16.68 0.84 20.37
CA GLY A 171 -17.04 1.06 21.77
C GLY A 171 -16.99 -0.18 22.65
N ASP A 172 -16.80 -1.38 22.10
CA ASP A 172 -16.69 -2.60 22.90
C ASP A 172 -15.40 -2.59 23.73
N ASP A 173 -15.52 -3.04 24.98
CA ASP A 173 -14.37 -3.40 25.82
C ASP A 173 -13.93 -4.82 25.48
N VAL A 174 -12.66 -4.97 25.07
CA VAL A 174 -12.10 -6.25 24.63
C VAL A 174 -10.77 -6.56 25.30
N LYS A 175 -10.39 -7.83 25.25
CA LYS A 175 -9.07 -8.32 25.71
C LYS A 175 -8.36 -9.03 24.57
N ILE A 176 -7.18 -8.53 24.19
CA ILE A 176 -6.27 -9.24 23.30
C ILE A 176 -5.30 -10.01 24.19
N ILE A 177 -5.28 -11.34 24.04
CA ILE A 177 -4.49 -12.24 24.89
C ILE A 177 -3.60 -13.08 24.00
N TYR A 178 -2.31 -13.15 24.33
CA TYR A 178 -1.42 -14.15 23.78
C TYR A 178 -0.61 -14.84 24.88
N GLU A 179 -0.23 -16.09 24.63
CA GLU A 179 0.59 -16.90 25.53
C GLU A 179 2.06 -16.77 25.14
N VAL A 180 2.96 -16.86 26.13
CA VAL A 180 4.41 -16.83 25.89
C VAL A 180 5.07 -17.95 26.68
N LEU A 181 5.76 -18.84 25.96
CA LEU A 181 6.60 -19.89 26.52
C LEU A 181 8.07 -19.46 26.52
N PHE A 182 8.69 -19.35 27.68
CA PHE A 182 10.11 -19.01 27.80
C PHE A 182 10.99 -20.25 27.63
N LYS A 183 11.88 -20.24 26.63
CA LYS A 183 12.86 -21.32 26.38
C LYS A 183 14.22 -21.07 27.05
N LYS A 184 14.47 -19.83 27.45
CA LYS A 184 15.60 -19.39 28.27
C LYS A 184 15.13 -18.39 29.32
N GLU A 185 16.00 -18.11 30.30
CA GLU A 185 15.77 -17.01 31.22
C GLU A 185 15.88 -15.67 30.49
N VAL A 186 14.89 -14.80 30.71
CA VAL A 186 14.84 -13.44 30.14
C VAL A 186 14.44 -12.47 31.25
N GLU A 187 15.30 -11.49 31.49
CA GLU A 187 15.09 -10.44 32.50
C GLU A 187 14.37 -9.24 31.89
N GLU A 188 13.33 -8.77 32.59
CA GLU A 188 12.47 -7.65 32.22
C GLU A 188 12.08 -7.62 30.72
N PRO A 189 11.53 -8.73 30.15
CA PRO A 189 11.13 -8.75 28.76
C PRO A 189 10.05 -7.71 28.49
N ILE A 190 10.07 -7.19 27.27
CA ILE A 190 9.12 -6.18 26.80
C ILE A 190 8.04 -6.89 26.00
N PHE A 191 6.82 -6.92 26.54
CA PHE A 191 5.67 -7.48 25.84
C PHE A 191 4.96 -6.37 25.07
N GLY A 192 4.75 -6.57 23.78
CA GLY A 192 4.15 -5.58 22.91
C GLY A 192 3.16 -6.15 21.91
N MET A 193 2.45 -5.24 21.26
CA MET A 193 1.70 -5.54 20.05
C MET A 193 1.73 -4.34 19.10
N ARG A 194 1.56 -4.64 17.82
CA ARG A 194 1.27 -3.66 16.77
C ARG A 194 -0.05 -4.05 16.11
N ILE A 195 -0.87 -3.05 15.80
CA ILE A 195 -2.11 -3.18 15.03
C ILE A 195 -1.96 -2.40 13.74
N THR A 196 -2.25 -3.05 12.60
CA THR A 196 -2.19 -2.44 11.27
C THR A 196 -3.52 -2.55 10.53
N ASP A 197 -3.75 -1.65 9.57
CA ASP A 197 -4.88 -1.77 8.64
C ASP A 197 -4.59 -2.79 7.52
N PHE A 198 -5.58 -3.03 6.66
CA PHE A 198 -5.46 -3.95 5.51
C PHE A 198 -4.41 -3.53 4.46
N LYS A 199 -3.94 -2.29 4.49
CA LYS A 199 -2.86 -1.78 3.62
C LYS A 199 -1.48 -1.89 4.28
N GLY A 200 -1.42 -2.38 5.52
CA GLY A 200 -0.20 -2.51 6.31
C GLY A 200 0.21 -1.21 7.04
N ASN A 201 -0.62 -0.17 7.06
CA ASN A 201 -0.32 1.04 7.80
C ASN A 201 -0.43 0.77 9.30
N ILE A 202 0.50 1.30 10.10
CA ILE A 202 0.45 1.19 11.56
C ILE A 202 -0.69 2.07 12.08
N VAL A 203 -1.68 1.45 12.70
CA VAL A 203 -2.84 2.12 13.30
C VAL A 203 -2.59 2.35 14.79
N TYR A 204 -2.04 1.35 15.47
CA TYR A 204 -1.73 1.42 16.89
C TYR A 204 -0.55 0.53 17.23
N GLY A 205 0.18 0.87 18.29
CA GLY A 205 1.26 0.05 18.80
C GLY A 205 1.57 0.43 20.23
N THR A 206 1.74 -0.56 21.09
CA THR A 206 2.00 -0.33 22.51
C THR A 206 2.80 -1.50 23.08
N ASN A 207 3.42 -1.28 24.23
CA ASN A 207 4.16 -2.31 24.94
C ASN A 207 4.32 -1.96 26.42
N THR A 208 4.77 -2.92 27.22
CA THR A 208 4.97 -2.75 28.67
C THR A 208 5.90 -1.57 28.99
N ARG A 209 6.96 -1.34 28.22
CA ARG A 209 7.86 -0.19 28.44
C ARG A 209 7.17 1.15 28.22
N LEU A 210 6.46 1.33 27.11
CA LEU A 210 5.74 2.58 26.80
C LEU A 210 4.71 2.93 27.87
N ASN A 211 4.25 1.93 28.63
CA ASN A 211 3.31 2.09 29.75
C ASN A 211 3.98 2.00 31.13
N ASN A 212 5.31 2.03 31.21
CA ASN A 212 6.10 1.95 32.45
C ASN A 212 5.77 0.72 33.33
N ILE A 213 5.45 -0.42 32.71
CA ILE A 213 5.15 -1.68 33.40
C ILE A 213 6.45 -2.49 33.51
N LYS A 214 6.88 -2.75 34.76
CA LYS A 214 7.95 -3.71 35.04
C LYS A 214 7.42 -5.14 34.98
N THR A 215 8.12 -6.00 34.25
CA THR A 215 7.66 -7.36 33.94
C THR A 215 8.35 -8.43 34.78
N GLY A 216 9.50 -8.13 35.39
CA GLY A 216 10.28 -9.08 36.18
C GLY A 216 11.05 -10.08 35.32
N THR A 217 11.56 -11.14 35.94
CA THR A 217 12.37 -12.16 35.27
C THR A 217 11.56 -13.44 35.08
N PHE A 218 11.59 -13.98 33.86
CA PHE A 218 10.95 -15.25 33.52
C PHE A 218 12.02 -16.29 33.23
N LYS A 219 11.84 -17.50 33.77
CA LYS A 219 12.78 -18.60 33.67
C LYS A 219 12.40 -19.52 32.51
N LYS A 220 13.36 -20.35 32.10
CA LYS A 220 13.11 -21.44 31.16
C LYS A 220 11.97 -22.34 31.68
N GLY A 221 10.97 -22.56 30.84
CA GLY A 221 9.80 -23.37 31.12
C GLY A 221 8.57 -22.57 31.58
N ASP A 222 8.73 -21.29 31.90
CA ASP A 222 7.59 -20.45 32.28
C ASP A 222 6.65 -20.28 31.08
N LEU A 223 5.36 -20.52 31.32
CA LEU A 223 4.27 -20.26 30.38
C LEU A 223 3.37 -19.20 31.00
N ILE A 224 3.28 -18.04 30.33
CA ILE A 224 2.51 -16.90 30.83
C ILE A 224 1.46 -16.44 29.83
N LYS A 225 0.50 -15.64 30.32
CA LYS A 225 -0.48 -14.93 29.49
C LYS A 225 -0.21 -13.43 29.57
N VAL A 226 -0.06 -12.81 28.40
CA VAL A 226 -0.03 -11.35 28.27
C VAL A 226 -1.40 -10.88 27.85
N ILE A 227 -1.99 -9.95 28.61
CA ILE A 227 -3.37 -9.50 28.45
C ILE A 227 -3.37 -7.99 28.24
N PHE A 228 -3.86 -7.55 27.09
CA PHE A 228 -4.12 -6.14 26.82
C PHE A 228 -5.62 -5.89 26.87
N ASN A 229 -6.05 -5.09 27.85
CA ASN A 229 -7.44 -4.65 27.98
C ASN A 229 -7.57 -3.30 27.29
N GLN A 230 -8.51 -3.17 26.36
CA GLN A 230 -8.69 -1.93 25.61
C GLN A 230 -10.13 -1.78 25.10
N LYS A 231 -10.52 -0.52 24.91
CA LYS A 231 -11.75 -0.16 24.22
C LYS A 231 -11.50 -0.04 22.72
N ILE A 232 -12.41 -0.54 21.90
CA ILE A 232 -12.31 -0.43 20.44
C ILE A 232 -12.77 0.95 19.97
N ASN A 233 -11.83 1.83 19.70
CA ASN A 233 -12.07 3.15 19.09
C ASN A 233 -11.63 3.19 17.61
N LEU A 234 -11.65 2.03 16.95
CA LEU A 234 -11.34 1.88 15.53
C LEU A 234 -12.63 1.96 14.70
N ILE A 235 -12.51 2.51 13.50
CA ILE A 235 -13.60 2.50 12.51
C ILE A 235 -13.81 1.06 12.00
N GLY A 236 -14.95 0.78 11.36
CA GLY A 236 -15.21 -0.55 10.82
C GLY A 236 -14.20 -0.98 9.77
N GLY A 237 -13.68 -2.19 9.90
CA GLY A 237 -12.64 -2.75 9.03
C GLY A 237 -11.97 -3.99 9.61
N ALA A 238 -11.06 -4.57 8.84
CA ALA A 238 -10.19 -5.66 9.28
C ALA A 238 -8.81 -5.09 9.67
N TYR A 239 -8.33 -5.48 10.85
CA TYR A 239 -7.07 -5.02 11.40
C TYR A 239 -6.20 -6.21 11.82
N SER A 240 -4.93 -6.22 11.45
CA SER A 240 -4.01 -7.29 11.82
C SER A 240 -3.29 -6.96 13.12
N VAL A 241 -3.09 -7.95 13.98
CA VAL A 241 -2.36 -7.86 15.26
C VAL A 241 -1.06 -8.65 15.16
N SER A 242 0.04 -7.96 15.40
CA SER A 242 1.39 -8.51 15.44
C SER A 242 1.93 -8.44 16.88
N PRO A 243 1.91 -9.54 17.65
CA PRO A 243 2.49 -9.58 18.99
C PRO A 243 4.02 -9.68 18.95
N ALA A 244 4.68 -9.18 19.99
CA ALA A 244 6.14 -9.23 20.12
C ALA A 244 6.60 -9.37 21.58
N VAL A 245 7.70 -10.08 21.76
CA VAL A 245 8.49 -10.19 23.00
C VAL A 245 9.90 -9.68 22.71
N GLY A 246 10.21 -8.49 23.20
CA GLY A 246 11.52 -7.85 23.10
C GLY A 246 12.39 -8.12 24.33
N TYR A 247 13.70 -7.99 24.18
CA TYR A 247 14.60 -7.85 25.33
C TYR A 247 14.52 -6.44 25.92
N ASN A 248 15.03 -6.27 27.14
CA ASN A 248 15.06 -4.97 27.84
C ASN A 248 15.92 -3.90 27.14
N ASP A 249 16.76 -4.30 26.17
CA ASP A 249 17.60 -3.42 25.37
C ASP A 249 16.83 -2.56 24.35
N ASN A 250 15.52 -2.79 24.21
CA ASN A 250 14.59 -2.10 23.29
C ASN A 250 14.89 -2.24 21.79
N LYS A 251 15.87 -3.06 21.43
CA LYS A 251 16.34 -3.18 20.05
C LYS A 251 16.08 -4.57 19.51
N THR A 252 16.28 -5.57 20.35
CA THR A 252 16.32 -6.96 19.93
C THR A 252 15.11 -7.74 20.42
N TYR A 253 14.77 -8.80 19.69
CA TYR A 253 13.55 -9.57 19.94
C TYR A 253 13.84 -11.03 20.27
N CYS A 254 13.17 -11.51 21.32
CA CYS A 254 13.02 -12.93 21.58
C CYS A 254 12.15 -13.56 20.50
N ASP A 255 11.01 -12.93 20.22
CA ASP A 255 10.04 -13.39 19.24
C ASP A 255 9.16 -12.24 18.76
N TRP A 256 8.84 -12.23 17.48
CA TRP A 256 7.97 -11.26 16.82
C TRP A 256 7.18 -12.01 15.77
N ILE A 257 5.85 -11.93 15.79
CA ILE A 257 5.00 -12.55 14.78
C ILE A 257 4.18 -11.47 14.05
N ASN A 258 4.35 -11.36 12.74
CA ASN A 258 3.52 -10.50 11.90
C ASN A 258 2.14 -11.12 11.70
N ASP A 259 1.11 -10.28 11.81
CA ASP A 259 -0.26 -10.55 11.41
C ASP A 259 -0.82 -11.88 11.96
N MET A 260 -0.48 -12.19 13.22
CA MET A 260 -0.85 -13.44 13.87
C MET A 260 -2.37 -13.59 14.08
N PHE A 261 -3.09 -12.47 14.21
CA PHE A 261 -4.53 -12.43 14.43
C PHE A 261 -5.19 -11.29 13.65
N THR A 262 -6.45 -11.45 13.26
CA THR A 262 -7.24 -10.40 12.63
C THR A 262 -8.42 -10.01 13.52
N ILE A 263 -8.53 -8.73 13.86
CA ILE A 263 -9.68 -8.15 14.52
C ILE A 263 -10.61 -7.59 13.45
N ASN A 264 -11.86 -8.08 13.42
CA ASN A 264 -12.90 -7.55 12.55
C ASN A 264 -13.79 -6.58 13.35
N VAL A 265 -13.70 -5.29 13.03
CA VAL A 265 -14.53 -4.25 13.65
C VAL A 265 -15.76 -4.01 12.77
N ILE A 266 -16.95 -4.19 13.32
CA ILE A 266 -18.20 -3.94 12.61
C ILE A 266 -18.40 -2.42 12.44
N HIS A 267 -18.64 -2.01 11.20
CA HIS A 267 -18.79 -0.60 10.81
C HIS A 267 -20.04 0.07 11.40
N ARG A 268 -19.87 1.33 11.84
CA ARG A 268 -20.95 2.27 12.16
C ARG A 268 -20.67 3.61 11.46
N ASN A 269 -21.65 4.14 10.75
CA ASN A 269 -21.57 5.43 10.05
C ASN A 269 -21.61 6.62 11.05
N MET A 270 -20.60 6.77 11.90
CA MET A 270 -20.50 7.91 12.84
C MET A 270 -19.30 8.82 12.57
N ALA A 271 -18.25 8.31 11.93
CA ALA A 271 -17.03 9.04 11.59
C ALA A 271 -16.37 8.45 10.33
N GLU A 272 -15.53 9.25 9.67
CA GLU A 272 -14.68 8.82 8.55
C GLU A 272 -13.21 8.68 9.01
N GLY A 273 -12.44 7.81 8.37
CA GLY A 273 -11.00 7.62 8.65
C GLY A 273 -10.68 6.30 9.36
N LEU A 274 -9.66 6.31 10.23
CA LEU A 274 -9.12 5.11 10.91
C LEU A 274 -9.57 4.96 12.37
N ALA A 275 -9.88 6.07 13.04
CA ALA A 275 -10.26 6.10 14.44
C ALA A 275 -11.42 7.07 14.66
N ASP A 276 -12.26 6.74 15.64
CA ASP A 276 -13.25 7.67 16.18
C ASP A 276 -12.68 8.33 17.45
N LEU A 277 -12.51 9.65 17.39
CA LEU A 277 -11.95 10.45 18.48
C LEU A 277 -13.00 10.87 19.52
N ASN A 278 -14.26 10.48 19.33
CA ASN A 278 -15.36 10.75 20.24
C ASN A 278 -15.59 12.26 20.52
N PRO A 279 -15.79 13.11 19.49
CA PRO A 279 -15.97 14.53 19.71
C PRO A 279 -17.28 14.86 20.44
N GLU A 280 -17.24 15.82 21.35
CA GLU A 280 -18.45 16.50 21.83
C GLU A 280 -18.81 17.62 20.84
N ILE A 281 -19.99 17.54 20.21
CA ILE A 281 -20.45 18.52 19.21
C ILE A 281 -21.47 19.47 19.85
N ILE A 282 -21.08 20.74 20.01
CA ILE A 282 -21.93 21.79 20.61
C ILE A 282 -22.25 22.86 19.56
N ILE A 283 -23.55 23.09 19.28
CA ILE A 283 -24.03 24.15 18.38
C ILE A 283 -24.69 25.24 19.22
N LYS A 284 -24.17 26.48 19.17
CA LYS A 284 -24.76 27.64 19.84
C LYS A 284 -25.16 28.69 18.80
N LYS A 285 -26.41 29.14 18.86
CA LYS A 285 -26.89 30.30 18.10
C LYS A 285 -26.39 31.57 18.80
N THR A 286 -25.63 32.41 18.11
CA THR A 286 -25.26 33.74 18.59
C THR A 286 -26.27 34.75 18.06
N ASP A 287 -26.86 35.54 18.95
CA ASP A 287 -27.68 36.67 18.52
C ASP A 287 -26.77 37.72 17.87
N SER A 288 -27.06 38.04 16.61
CA SER A 288 -26.52 39.22 15.94
C SER A 288 -27.02 40.44 16.70
N ARG A 289 -26.13 41.12 17.42
CA ARG A 289 -26.42 42.37 18.15
C ARG A 289 -27.22 43.31 17.24
N LYS A 290 -28.41 43.72 17.71
CA LYS A 290 -29.10 44.92 17.24
C LYS A 290 -28.38 46.16 17.77
#